data_AF-V5N6I8-F1
#
_entry.id   AF-V5N6I8-F1
#
_cell.length_a   1.000
_cell.length_b   1.000
_cell.length_c   1.000
_cell.angle_alpha   90.00
_cell.angle_beta   90.00
_cell.angle_gamma   90.00
#
_symmetry.space_group_name_H-M   'P 1'
#
loop_
_entity.id
_entity.type
_entity.pdbx_description
1 polymer ?
#
loop_
_entity_poly.entity_id
_entity_poly.type
_entity_poly.pdbx_seq_one_letter_code
_entity_poly.pdbx_strand_id
1 'polypeptide(L)' 'VCRVNYTDVISGNTLSDKVKKMAEENKSKFYCISAKLEEDIANLESEEEKQSFLSEFGLQESGLDGVAFN' A
#
# COMPACT_ATOMS: atom_id res chain seq x y z
N VAL A 1 -5.85 -7.91 -1.34
CA VAL A 1 -4.94 -6.86 -1.85
C VAL A 1 -5.57 -6.21 -3.09
N CYS A 2 -5.62 -4.89 -3.15
CA CYS A 2 -6.10 -4.11 -4.29
C CYS A 2 -4.94 -3.24 -4.80
N ARG A 3 -4.61 -3.36 -6.08
CA ARG A 3 -3.55 -2.55 -6.69
C ARG A 3 -4.10 -1.23 -7.17
N VAL A 4 -3.40 -0.15 -6.88
CA VAL A 4 -3.74 1.22 -7.27
C VAL A 4 -2.50 1.98 -7.74
N ASN A 5 -2.70 3.21 -8.24
CA ASN A 5 -1.61 4.14 -8.52
C ASN A 5 -0.97 4.64 -7.23
N TYR A 6 0.27 5.13 -7.30
CA TYR A 6 0.98 5.67 -6.14
C TYR A 6 0.25 6.84 -5.47
N THR A 7 -0.48 7.65 -6.24
CA THR A 7 -1.29 8.78 -5.73
C THR A 7 -2.47 8.33 -4.87
N ASP A 8 -2.92 7.09 -5.07
CA ASP A 8 -4.13 6.56 -4.47
C ASP A 8 -3.80 5.58 -3.34
N VAL A 9 -2.53 5.40 -2.98
CA VAL A 9 -2.11 4.36 -2.03
C VAL A 9 -2.66 4.59 -0.62
N ILE A 10 -2.78 5.86 -0.19
CA ILE A 10 -3.37 6.23 1.10
C ILE A 10 -4.89 6.32 1.01
N SER A 11 -5.40 7.12 0.06
CA SER A 11 -6.83 7.48 0.02
C SER A 11 -7.69 6.45 -0.69
N GLY A 12 -7.09 5.58 -1.50
CA GLY A 12 -7.82 4.81 -2.50
C GLY A 12 -8.40 5.69 -3.61
N ASN A 13 -9.27 5.06 -4.40
CA ASN A 13 -10.08 5.65 -5.46
C ASN A 13 -11.44 4.93 -5.54
N THR A 14 -12.32 5.38 -6.44
CA THR A 14 -13.68 4.83 -6.60
C THR A 14 -13.71 3.31 -6.85
N LEU A 15 -12.68 2.73 -7.47
CA LEU A 15 -12.62 1.29 -7.70
C LEU A 15 -12.14 0.55 -6.45
N SER A 16 -11.13 1.07 -5.75
CA SER A 16 -10.65 0.46 -4.52
C SER A 16 -11.72 0.52 -3.42
N ASP A 17 -12.56 1.55 -3.39
CA ASP A 17 -13.70 1.64 -2.46
C ASP A 17 -14.71 0.51 -2.67
N LYS A 18 -14.98 0.14 -3.93
CA LYS A 18 -15.86 -1.00 -4.24
C LYS A 18 -15.25 -2.31 -3.78
N VAL A 19 -13.94 -2.48 -3.96
CA VAL A 19 -13.22 -3.67 -3.50
C VAL A 19 -13.17 -3.73 -1.97
N LYS A 20 -12.98 -2.59 -1.31
CA LYS A 20 -13.03 -2.47 0.16
C LYS A 20 -14.39 -2.91 0.70
N LYS A 21 -15.48 -2.39 0.12
CA LYS A 21 -16.85 -2.79 0.49
C LYS A 21 -17.07 -4.30 0.29
N MET A 22 -16.63 -4.85 -0.84
CA MET A 22 -16.71 -6.29 -1.09
C MET A 22 -15.92 -7.09 -0.05
N ALA A 23 -14.72 -6.63 0.35
CA ALA A 23 -13.92 -7.29 1.37
C ALA A 23 -14.64 -7.26 2.74
N GLU A 24 -15.21 -6.12 3.13
CA GLU A 24 -16.00 -5.97 4.36
C GLU A 24 -17.21 -6.92 4.40
N GLU A 25 -17.98 -7.00 3.30
CA GLU A 25 -19.12 -7.92 3.16
C GLU A 25 -18.69 -9.39 3.30
N ASN A 26 -17.51 -9.73 2.78
CA ASN A 26 -16.94 -11.07 2.87
C ASN A 26 -16.10 -11.29 4.14
N LYS A 27 -16.15 -10.38 5.13
CA LYS A 27 -15.36 -10.43 6.38
C LYS A 27 -13.87 -10.68 6.13
N SER A 28 -13.36 -10.09 5.06
CA SER A 28 -11.98 -10.22 4.58
C SER A 28 -11.20 -8.93 4.86
N LYS A 29 -9.89 -9.06 5.06
CA LYS A 29 -9.00 -7.90 5.18
C LYS A 29 -8.84 -7.21 3.83
N PHE A 30 -8.70 -5.88 3.84
CA PHE A 30 -8.46 -5.06 2.66
C PHE A 30 -7.15 -4.29 2.80
N TYR A 31 -6.35 -4.30 1.74
CA TYR A 31 -5.06 -3.60 1.67
C TYR A 31 -4.94 -2.96 0.28
N CYS A 32 -4.62 -1.67 0.26
CA CYS A 32 -4.34 -0.91 -0.96
C CYS A 32 -2.82 -0.83 -1.14
N ILE A 33 -2.30 -1.25 -2.29
CA ILE A 33 -0.86 -1.20 -2.58
C ILE A 33 -0.60 -0.59 -3.96
N SER A 34 0.57 0.03 -4.13
CA SER A 34 1.05 0.49 -5.44
C SER A 34 2.25 -0.32 -5.86
N ALA A 35 2.11 -1.12 -6.92
CA ALA A 35 3.21 -1.96 -7.41
C ALA A 35 4.47 -1.13 -7.75
N LYS A 36 4.29 0.09 -8.24
CA LYS A 36 5.39 1.01 -8.54
C LYS A 36 6.13 1.46 -7.27
N LEU A 37 5.39 1.77 -6.20
CA LEU A 37 6.02 2.15 -4.92
C LEU A 37 6.74 0.95 -4.31
N GLU A 38 6.16 -0.25 -4.37
CA GLU A 38 6.82 -1.46 -3.85
C GLU A 38 8.12 -1.78 -4.61
N GLU A 39 8.14 -1.58 -5.93
CA GLU A 39 9.35 -1.71 -6.73
C GLU A 39 10.41 -0.67 -6.35
N ASP A 40 10.02 0.59 -6.16
CA ASP A 40 10.93 1.64 -5.73
C ASP A 40 11.51 1.35 -4.35
N ILE A 41 10.66 0.96 -3.39
CA ILE A 41 11.05 0.58 -2.02
C ILE A 41 12.03 -0.60 -2.03
N ALA A 42 11.78 -1.61 -2.87
CA ALA A 42 12.62 -2.80 -2.94
C ALA A 42 14.04 -2.51 -3.48
N ASN A 43 14.24 -1.39 -4.17
CA ASN A 43 15.55 -0.96 -4.68
C ASN A 43 16.31 -0.03 -3.72
N LEU A 44 15.72 0.34 -2.56
CA LEU A 44 16.40 1.15 -1.55
C LEU A 44 17.31 0.26 -0.70
N GLU A 45 18.55 0.68 -0.49
CA GLU A 45 19.58 -0.14 0.15
C GLU A 45 19.65 0.07 1.66
N SER A 46 19.21 1.24 2.15
CA SER A 46 19.25 1.58 3.56
C SER A 46 17.86 1.80 4.14
N GLU A 47 17.72 1.48 5.43
CA GLU A 47 16.48 1.73 6.17
C GLU A 47 16.18 3.24 6.26
N GLU A 48 17.21 4.09 6.35
CA GLU A 48 17.04 5.54 6.37
C GLU A 48 16.42 6.06 5.07
N GLU A 49 16.91 5.59 3.91
CA GLU A 49 16.33 5.92 2.61
C GLU A 49 14.90 5.40 2.48
N LYS A 50 14.65 4.16 2.92
CA LYS A 50 13.30 3.58 2.94
C LYS A 50 12.34 4.44 3.74
N GLN A 51 12.71 4.83 4.96
CA GLN A 51 11.86 5.64 5.83
C GLN A 51 11.65 7.06 5.28
N SER A 52 12.67 7.67 4.67
CA SER A 52 12.50 8.98 4.01
C SER A 52 11.53 8.89 2.84
N PHE A 53 11.70 7.88 1.96
CA PHE A 53 10.82 7.66 0.81
C PHE A 53 9.37 7.42 1.24
N LEU A 54 9.15 6.54 2.23
CA LEU A 54 7.81 6.29 2.77
C LEU A 54 7.17 7.57 3.32
N SER A 55 7.95 8.38 4.04
CA SER A 55 7.47 9.64 4.62
C SER A 55 7.05 10.67 3.57
N GLU A 56 7.70 10.71 2.40
CA GLU A 56 7.28 11.58 1.27
C GLU A 56 5.88 11.23 0.77
N PHE A 57 5.51 9.95 0.83
CA PHE A 57 4.18 9.46 0.48
C PHE A 57 3.24 9.36 1.69
N GLY A 58 3.63 9.86 2.87
CA GLY A 58 2.80 9.79 4.09
C GLY A 58 2.61 8.38 4.64
N LEU A 59 3.49 7.45 4.29
CA LEU A 59 3.49 6.06 4.72
C LEU A 59 4.47 5.86 5.89
N GLN A 60 4.20 4.86 6.71
CA GLN A 60 5.09 4.43 7.82
C GLN A 60 5.74 3.07 7.54
N GLU A 61 5.12 2.28 6.67
CA GLU A 61 5.59 0.96 6.26
C GLU A 61 5.21 0.71 4.80
N SER A 62 5.85 -0.29 4.17
CA SER A 62 5.46 -0.69 2.82
C SER A 62 4.11 -1.42 2.82
N GLY A 63 3.42 -1.40 1.68
CA GLY A 63 2.16 -2.11 1.54
C GLY A 63 2.34 -3.63 1.65
N LEU A 64 3.51 -4.15 1.27
CA LEU A 64 3.83 -5.57 1.40
C LEU A 64 4.09 -5.99 2.85
N ASP A 65 4.68 -5.14 3.68
CA ASP A 65 4.90 -5.43 5.11
C ASP A 65 3.54 -5.67 5.80
N GLY A 66 2.56 -4.78 5.59
CA GLY A 66 1.21 -4.93 6.16
C GLY A 66 0.44 -6.19 5.71
N VAL A 67 0.77 -6.73 4.53
CA VAL A 67 0.19 -7.97 3.99
C VAL A 67 0.91 -9.21 4.51
N ALA A 68 2.23 -9.16 4.68
CA ALA A 68 3.06 -10.33 4.98
C ALA A 68 2.97 -10.79 6.45
N PHE A 69 2.72 -9.88 7.39
CA PHE A 69 2.75 -10.17 8.83
C PHE A 69 1.40 -10.62 9.43
N ASN A 70 0.48 -11.17 8.64
CA ASN A 70 -0.90 -11.44 9.09
C ASN A 70 -1.66 -12.56 8.38
#